data_AF-A0A953YHP8-F1
#
_entry.id   AF-A0A953YHP8-F1
#
_cell.length_a   1.000
_cell.length_b   1.000
_cell.length_c   1.000
_cell.angle_alpha   90.00
_cell.angle_beta   90.00
_cell.angle_gamma   90.00
#
_symmetry.space_group_name_H-M   'P 1'
#
loop_
_entity.id
_entity.type
_entity.pdbx_description
1 polymer ?
#
loop_
_entity_poly.entity_id
_entity_poly.type
_entity_poly.pdbx_seq_one_letter_code
_entity_poly.pdbx_strand_id
1 'polypeptide(L)'
;GRLDPARLLPPAVPSEALAAAIAATADAESEHTEGLAAVTLVRDEPVPAIALTLFLEALAEACGPDLLRVKGLVRIAEAPETPAVVHGVQHVFHALEWLDAWPGGDRRTRLVFIGRRLLPGWPRLLLAQIEREVAAAA
;
A
#
# COMPACT_ATOMS: atom_id res chain seq x y z
N GLY A 1 -21.52 20.86 20.05
CA GLY A 1 -20.07 20.83 19.77
C GLY A 1 -19.86 20.11 18.46
N ARG A 2 -19.41 20.81 17.42
CA ARG A 2 -19.05 20.18 16.14
C ARG A 2 -17.65 19.61 16.31
N LEU A 3 -17.50 18.29 16.17
CA LEU A 3 -16.19 17.64 16.05
C LEU A 3 -15.47 18.22 14.83
N ASP A 4 -14.24 18.63 15.03
CA ASP A 4 -13.35 19.13 13.98
C ASP A 4 -12.77 17.93 13.22
N PRO A 5 -13.07 17.75 11.92
CA PRO A 5 -12.55 16.63 11.14
C PRO A 5 -11.03 16.65 11.01
N ALA A 6 -10.36 17.78 11.25
CA ALA A 6 -8.90 17.87 11.29
C ALA A 6 -8.26 17.20 12.53
N ARG A 7 -9.07 16.72 13.48
CA ARG A 7 -8.61 16.03 14.70
C ARG A 7 -8.90 14.53 14.72
N LEU A 8 -9.50 13.99 13.66
CA LEU A 8 -9.89 12.57 13.61
C LEU A 8 -8.75 11.63 13.23
N LEU A 9 -7.66 12.15 12.65
CA LEU A 9 -6.44 11.38 12.33
C LEU A 9 -5.22 12.28 12.51
N PRO A 10 -4.16 11.87 13.26
CA PRO A 10 -2.88 12.57 13.21
C PRO A 10 -2.25 12.39 11.82
N PRO A 11 -1.45 13.35 11.31
CA PRO A 11 -0.64 13.09 10.13
C PRO A 11 0.31 11.92 10.45
N ALA A 12 0.29 10.87 9.64
CA ALA A 12 1.19 9.75 9.82
C ALA A 12 2.58 10.18 9.34
N VAL A 13 3.33 10.85 10.21
CA VAL A 13 4.77 10.99 10.03
C VAL A 13 5.36 9.57 9.96
N PRO A 14 5.96 9.16 8.83
CA PRO A 14 6.63 7.87 8.77
C PRO A 14 7.71 7.83 9.85
N SER A 15 7.77 6.75 10.63
CA SER A 15 8.79 6.61 11.67
C SER A 15 10.19 6.69 11.05
N GLU A 16 11.17 7.20 11.81
CA GLU A 16 12.56 7.27 11.32
C GLU A 16 13.08 5.91 10.84
N ALA A 17 12.63 4.82 11.47
CA ALA A 17 12.93 3.45 11.06
C ALA A 17 12.42 3.11 9.67
N LEU A 18 11.23 3.62 9.32
CA LEU A 18 10.61 3.42 8.03
C LEU A 18 11.32 4.25 6.95
N ALA A 19 11.71 5.49 7.25
CA ALA A 19 12.56 6.31 6.38
C ALA A 19 13.95 5.70 6.13
N ALA A 20 14.56 5.08 7.15
CA ALA A 20 15.85 4.40 7.01
C ALA A 20 15.75 3.13 6.14
N ALA A 21 14.66 2.35 6.28
CA ALA A 21 14.44 1.14 5.48
C ALA A 21 14.20 1.47 3.99
N ILE A 22 13.56 2.61 3.70
CA ILE A 22 13.40 3.14 2.33
C ILE A 22 14.76 3.37 1.67
N ALA A 23 15.64 4.11 2.36
CA ALA A 23 16.94 4.49 1.84
C ALA A 23 17.79 3.26 1.48
N ALA A 24 17.70 2.19 2.28
CA ALA A 24 18.38 0.93 2.02
C ALA A 24 17.90 0.18 0.77
N THR A 25 16.69 0.47 0.26
CA THR A 25 16.13 -0.16 -0.96
C THR A 25 16.35 0.64 -2.24
N ALA A 26 16.88 1.87 -2.12
CA ALA A 26 17.17 2.75 -3.26
C ALA A 26 18.44 2.36 -4.03
N ASP A 27 19.35 1.60 -3.41
CA ASP A 27 20.59 1.10 -4.03
C ASP A 27 20.36 -0.06 -5.02
N ALA A 28 19.14 -0.60 -5.10
CA ALA A 28 18.79 -1.67 -6.04
C ALA A 28 18.20 -1.07 -7.34
N GLU A 29 19.05 -1.05 -8.36
CA GLU A 29 18.91 -0.53 -9.71
C GLU A 29 17.49 -0.57 -10.32
N SER A 30 17.11 0.57 -10.90
CA SER A 30 16.06 0.67 -11.91
C SER A 30 16.32 1.91 -12.78
N GLU A 31 17.01 1.72 -13.91
CA GLU A 31 17.17 2.74 -14.95
C GLU A 31 15.80 3.09 -15.53
N HIS A 32 15.26 4.28 -15.25
CA HIS A 32 13.95 4.69 -15.76
C HIS A 32 13.95 6.14 -16.25
N THR A 33 13.36 6.32 -17.43
CA THR A 33 13.10 7.59 -18.10
C THR A 33 12.32 8.56 -17.19
N GLU A 34 12.86 9.78 -17.02
CA GLU A 34 12.23 10.93 -16.34
C GLU A 34 11.73 10.70 -14.90
N GLY A 35 12.32 9.74 -14.16
CA GLY A 35 12.01 9.51 -12.75
C GLY A 35 10.64 8.87 -12.50
N LEU A 36 9.99 8.33 -13.53
CA LEU A 36 8.80 7.48 -13.43
C LEU A 36 9.22 6.04 -13.14
N ALA A 37 8.66 5.42 -12.11
CA ALA A 37 8.94 4.04 -11.74
C ALA A 37 7.65 3.23 -11.65
N ALA A 38 7.74 1.96 -12.05
CA ALA A 38 6.72 0.96 -11.81
C ALA A 38 7.24 -0.03 -10.76
N VAL A 39 6.59 -0.06 -9.60
CA VAL A 39 6.96 -0.93 -8.48
C VAL A 39 5.88 -1.98 -8.30
N THR A 40 6.26 -3.24 -8.10
CA THR A 40 5.30 -4.33 -7.86
C THR A 40 5.50 -4.93 -6.47
N LEU A 41 4.40 -5.08 -5.73
CA LEU A 41 4.33 -5.87 -4.50
C LEU A 41 3.61 -7.18 -4.81
N VAL A 42 4.32 -8.30 -4.65
CA VAL A 42 3.74 -9.65 -4.68
C VAL A 42 3.98 -10.30 -3.33
N ARG A 43 2.96 -10.96 -2.79
CA ARG A 43 3.01 -11.64 -1.49
C ARG A 43 2.07 -12.84 -1.43
N ASP A 44 2.53 -13.90 -0.77
CA ASP A 44 1.78 -15.14 -0.57
C ASP A 44 0.85 -15.10 0.66
N GLU A 45 1.29 -14.45 1.74
CA GLU A 45 0.51 -14.35 2.97
C GLU A 45 -0.64 -13.34 2.82
N PRO A 46 -1.80 -13.66 3.39
CA PRO A 46 -2.93 -12.75 3.40
C PRO A 46 -2.64 -11.48 4.22
N VAL A 47 -3.27 -10.39 3.83
CA VAL A 47 -3.18 -9.08 4.47
C VAL A 47 -4.41 -8.88 5.37
N PRO A 48 -4.26 -8.52 6.65
CA PRO A 48 -5.38 -8.12 7.48
C PRO A 48 -6.12 -6.92 6.87
N ALA A 49 -7.45 -6.93 6.88
CA ALA A 49 -8.26 -5.88 6.25
C ALA A 49 -7.90 -4.48 6.79
N ILE A 50 -7.71 -4.36 8.12
CA ILE A 50 -7.31 -3.11 8.76
C ILE A 50 -5.91 -2.65 8.31
N ALA A 51 -4.96 -3.57 8.13
CA ALA A 51 -3.62 -3.24 7.68
C ALA A 51 -3.63 -2.74 6.22
N LEU A 52 -4.49 -3.30 5.36
CA LEU A 52 -4.67 -2.81 4.00
C LEU A 52 -5.20 -1.36 3.99
N THR A 53 -6.21 -1.05 4.80
CA THR A 53 -6.77 0.31 4.88
C THR A 53 -5.70 1.33 5.29
N LEU A 54 -5.00 1.06 6.39
CA LEU A 54 -3.92 1.93 6.89
C LEU A 54 -2.78 2.05 5.87
N PHE A 55 -2.47 0.96 5.17
CA PHE A 55 -1.45 0.95 4.11
C PHE A 55 -1.81 1.88 2.96
N LEU A 56 -3.06 1.85 2.48
CA LEU A 56 -3.50 2.73 1.40
C LEU A 56 -3.50 4.20 1.84
N GLU A 57 -3.96 4.50 3.06
CA GLU A 57 -3.92 5.85 3.62
C GLU A 57 -2.48 6.38 3.71
N ALA A 58 -1.56 5.62 4.30
CA ALA A 58 -0.16 5.99 4.41
C ALA A 58 0.52 6.14 3.03
N LEU A 59 0.13 5.33 2.05
CA LEU A 59 0.65 5.43 0.69
C LEU A 59 0.14 6.70 -0.02
N ALA A 60 -1.11 7.11 0.19
CA ALA A 60 -1.63 8.39 -0.29
C ALA A 60 -0.87 9.57 0.33
N GLU A 61 -0.67 9.54 1.65
CA GLU A 61 -0.01 10.62 2.37
C GLU A 61 1.47 10.75 1.98
N ALA A 62 2.20 9.63 1.91
CA ALA A 62 3.63 9.62 1.62
C ALA A 62 3.95 9.97 0.17
N CYS A 63 3.13 9.51 -0.79
CA CYS A 63 3.40 9.72 -2.21
C CYS A 63 2.66 10.94 -2.80
N GLY A 64 1.52 11.34 -2.23
CA GLY A 64 0.71 12.45 -2.71
C GLY A 64 0.54 12.44 -4.24
N PRO A 65 0.83 13.56 -4.94
CA PRO A 65 0.68 13.65 -6.40
C PRO A 65 1.71 12.82 -7.19
N ASP A 66 2.75 12.29 -6.54
CA ASP A 66 3.77 11.47 -7.20
C ASP A 66 3.31 10.03 -7.41
N LEU A 67 2.38 9.51 -6.61
CA LEU A 67 1.67 8.31 -6.99
C LEU A 67 0.73 8.69 -8.12
N LEU A 68 0.81 7.99 -9.25
CA LEU A 68 -0.03 8.24 -10.43
C LEU A 68 -1.12 7.18 -10.56
N ARG A 69 -0.80 5.93 -10.20
CA ARG A 69 -1.76 4.82 -10.23
C ARG A 69 -1.35 3.73 -9.27
N VAL A 70 -2.34 3.14 -8.60
CA VAL A 70 -2.24 1.80 -8.03
C VAL A 70 -3.31 0.91 -8.65
N LYS A 71 -2.98 -0.36 -8.86
CA LYS A 71 -3.98 -1.38 -9.15
C LYS A 71 -3.55 -2.74 -8.62
N GLY A 72 -4.51 -3.57 -8.27
CA GLY A 72 -4.23 -4.98 -8.05
C GLY A 72 -5.24 -5.72 -7.20
N LEU A 73 -4.88 -6.95 -6.87
CA LEU A 73 -5.67 -7.89 -6.07
C LEU A 73 -4.97 -8.12 -4.74
N VAL A 74 -5.73 -8.15 -3.65
CA VAL A 74 -5.23 -8.41 -2.31
C VAL A 74 -5.96 -9.60 -1.72
N ARG A 75 -5.18 -10.57 -1.23
CA ARG A 75 -5.69 -11.67 -0.43
C ARG A 75 -5.94 -11.18 0.99
N ILE A 76 -7.20 -11.09 1.39
CA ILE A 76 -7.58 -10.60 2.72
C ILE A 76 -7.64 -11.75 3.72
N ALA A 77 -7.10 -11.56 4.92
CA ALA A 77 -7.02 -12.63 5.94
C ALA A 77 -8.41 -13.07 6.42
N GLU A 78 -9.32 -12.13 6.55
CA GLU A 78 -10.69 -12.31 7.04
C GLU A 78 -11.59 -12.95 5.96
N ALA A 79 -11.23 -12.84 4.68
CA ALA A 79 -12.01 -13.35 3.55
C ALA A 79 -11.10 -13.84 2.40
N PRO A 80 -10.35 -14.94 2.59
CA PRO A 80 -9.26 -15.33 1.68
C PRO A 80 -9.71 -15.79 0.29
N GLU A 81 -10.98 -16.17 0.11
CA GLU A 81 -11.53 -16.62 -1.17
C GLU A 81 -12.17 -15.50 -2.01
N THR A 82 -12.36 -14.32 -1.42
CA THR A 82 -12.96 -13.14 -2.07
C THR A 82 -11.93 -12.01 -2.09
N PRO A 83 -11.14 -11.86 -3.16
CA PRO A 83 -10.05 -10.89 -3.18
C PRO A 83 -10.60 -9.46 -3.20
N ALA A 84 -9.91 -8.58 -2.46
CA ALA A 84 -10.13 -7.14 -2.59
C ALA A 84 -9.39 -6.61 -3.82
N VAL A 85 -10.08 -5.80 -4.61
CA VAL A 85 -9.55 -5.06 -5.75
C VAL A 85 -9.21 -3.66 -5.28
N VAL A 86 -7.94 -3.31 -5.42
CA VAL A 86 -7.44 -1.97 -5.14
C VAL A 86 -7.33 -1.23 -6.46
N HIS A 87 -8.00 -0.08 -6.57
CA HIS A 87 -7.83 0.87 -7.66
C HIS A 87 -7.65 2.27 -7.08
N GLY A 88 -6.55 2.93 -7.44
CA GLY A 88 -6.30 4.32 -7.08
C GLY A 88 -5.69 5.07 -8.26
N VAL A 89 -6.14 6.29 -8.47
CA VAL A 89 -5.62 7.21 -9.48
C VAL A 89 -5.09 8.43 -8.77
N GLN A 90 -3.85 8.75 -9.07
CA GLN A 90 -3.04 9.68 -8.31
C GLN A 90 -2.92 9.27 -6.83
N HIS A 91 -3.49 10.06 -5.92
CA HIS A 91 -3.59 9.80 -4.48
C HIS A 91 -5.02 9.50 -4.02
N VAL A 92 -5.98 9.42 -4.96
CA VAL A 92 -7.38 9.14 -4.63
C VAL A 92 -7.62 7.65 -4.79
N PHE A 93 -7.85 6.97 -3.68
CA PHE A 93 -8.30 5.58 -3.68
C PHE A 93 -9.83 5.55 -3.66
N HIS A 94 -10.40 4.73 -4.55
CA HIS A 94 -11.81 4.40 -4.46
C HIS A 94 -12.05 3.40 -3.32
N ALA A 95 -13.31 3.27 -2.89
CA ALA A 95 -13.68 2.20 -1.97
C ALA A 95 -13.19 0.85 -2.53
N LEU A 96 -12.69 -0.02 -1.63
CA LEU A 96 -12.27 -1.36 -2.02
C LEU A 96 -13.44 -2.09 -2.68
N GLU A 97 -13.24 -2.49 -3.94
CA GLU A 97 -14.16 -3.39 -4.63
C GLU A 97 -13.83 -4.82 -4.23
N TRP A 98 -14.83 -5.67 -4.08
CA TRP A 98 -14.64 -7.07 -3.71
C TRP A 98 -15.10 -7.96 -4.87
N LEU A 99 -14.32 -8.98 -5.19
CA LEU A 99 -14.76 -10.00 -6.15
C LEU A 99 -15.37 -11.19 -5.40
N ASP A 100 -16.41 -11.78 -5.99
CA ASP A 100 -17.06 -12.99 -5.47
C ASP A 100 -16.10 -14.20 -5.48
N ALA A 101 -15.11 -14.20 -6.36
CA ALA A 101 -14.09 -15.23 -6.47
C ALA A 101 -12.83 -14.72 -7.15
N TRP A 102 -11.74 -15.44 -6.98
CA TRP A 102 -10.47 -15.15 -7.64
C TRP A 102 -10.50 -15.40 -9.16
N PRO A 103 -9.89 -14.51 -9.96
CA PRO A 103 -9.67 -14.76 -11.37
C PRO A 103 -8.52 -15.77 -11.54
N GLY A 104 -8.86 -17.06 -11.63
CA GLY A 104 -7.90 -18.15 -11.86
C GLY A 104 -7.41 -18.84 -10.58
N GLY A 105 -6.25 -19.51 -10.63
CA GLY A 105 -5.70 -20.29 -9.51
C GLY A 105 -4.73 -19.54 -8.59
N ASP A 106 -4.24 -18.37 -9.00
CA ASP A 106 -3.22 -17.63 -8.25
C ASP A 106 -3.86 -16.72 -7.18
N ARG A 107 -3.78 -17.16 -5.92
CA ARG A 107 -4.34 -16.51 -4.72
C ARG A 107 -3.43 -15.46 -4.08
N ARG A 108 -2.32 -15.09 -4.72
CA ARG A 108 -1.37 -14.12 -4.14
C ARG A 108 -1.88 -12.69 -4.22
N THR A 109 -1.49 -11.88 -3.23
CA THR A 109 -1.60 -10.42 -3.32
C THR A 109 -0.63 -9.93 -4.40
N ARG A 110 -1.12 -9.08 -5.32
CA ARG A 110 -0.37 -8.49 -6.42
C ARG A 110 -0.82 -7.04 -6.59
N LEU A 111 0.02 -6.09 -6.23
CA LEU A 111 -0.21 -4.66 -6.41
C LEU A 111 0.86 -4.07 -7.32
N VAL A 112 0.46 -3.22 -8.25
CA VAL A 112 1.34 -2.45 -9.13
C VAL A 112 1.13 -0.97 -8.83
N PHE A 113 2.23 -0.30 -8.51
CA PHE A 113 2.31 1.14 -8.24
C PHE A 113 3.05 1.80 -9.40
N ILE A 114 2.49 2.88 -9.92
CA ILE A 114 3.12 3.70 -10.96
C ILE A 114 3.20 5.10 -10.40
N GLY A 115 4.39 5.68 -10.38
CA GLY A 115 4.59 7.00 -9.82
C GLY A 115 5.98 7.57 -10.06
N ARG A 116 6.20 8.79 -9.59
CA ARG A 116 7.49 9.46 -9.64
C ARG A 116 8.28 9.14 -8.37
N ARG A 117 9.58 8.89 -8.50
CA ARG A 117 10.49 8.65 -7.36
C ARG A 117 10.04 7.52 -6.42
N LEU A 118 9.29 6.55 -6.94
CA LEU A 118 8.91 5.36 -6.16
C LEU A 118 10.10 4.41 -6.04
N LEU A 119 10.40 3.98 -4.82
CA LEU A 119 11.52 3.09 -4.55
C LEU A 119 11.10 1.62 -4.64
N PRO A 120 11.86 0.75 -5.34
CA PRO A 120 11.46 -0.63 -5.68
C PRO A 120 11.10 -1.57 -4.49
N GLY A 121 11.46 -1.24 -3.25
CA GLY A 121 11.11 -2.01 -2.06
C GLY A 121 10.12 -1.33 -1.10
N TRP A 122 9.87 -0.04 -1.29
CA TRP A 122 9.17 0.79 -0.30
C TRP A 122 7.77 0.28 0.06
N PRO A 123 6.87 -0.01 -0.90
CA PRO A 123 5.52 -0.44 -0.56
C PRO A 123 5.48 -1.72 0.30
N ARG A 124 6.43 -2.64 0.08
CA ARG A 124 6.55 -3.88 0.86
C ARG A 124 6.94 -3.57 2.31
N LEU A 125 7.90 -2.68 2.50
CA LEU A 125 8.38 -2.29 3.83
C LEU A 125 7.31 -1.55 4.62
N LEU A 126 6.60 -0.62 3.98
CA LEU A 126 5.48 0.10 4.57
C LEU A 126 4.38 -0.86 5.05
N LEU A 127 3.95 -1.79 4.20
CA LEU A 127 2.95 -2.79 4.57
C LEU A 127 3.41 -3.64 5.75
N ALA A 128 4.65 -4.17 5.70
CA ALA A 128 5.19 -5.00 6.76
C ALA A 128 5.31 -4.26 8.10
N GLN A 129 5.59 -2.95 8.07
CA GLN A 129 5.60 -2.13 9.28
C GLN A 129 4.20 -1.97 9.85
N ILE A 130 3.20 -1.66 9.02
CA ILE A 130 1.81 -1.52 9.46
C ILE A 130 1.28 -2.82 10.05
N GLU A 131 1.60 -3.96 9.45
CA GLU A 131 1.21 -5.27 9.99
C GLU A 131 1.79 -5.54 11.38
N ARG A 132 3.04 -5.12 11.63
CA ARG A 132 3.64 -5.22 12.97
C ARG A 132 2.90 -4.37 14.00
N GLU A 133 2.55 -3.13 13.65
CA GLU A 133 1.82 -2.22 14.55
C GLU A 133 0.41 -2.73 14.83
N VAL A 134 -0.30 -3.22 13.80
CA VAL A 134 -1.62 -3.84 13.95
C VAL A 134 -1.54 -5.07 14.85
N ALA A 135 -0.53 -5.93 14.68
CA ALA A 135 -0.34 -7.10 15.52
C ALA A 135 0.00 -6.75 16.98
N ALA A 136 0.71 -5.65 17.22
CA ALA A 136 1.05 -5.19 18.57
C ALA A 136 -0.15 -4.54 19.30
N ALA A 137 -1.17 -4.09 18.57
CA ALA A 137 -2.36 -3.43 19.11
C ALA A 137 -3.56 -4.38 19.33
N ALA A 138 -3.44 -5.66 18.92
CA ALA A 138 -4.47 -6.69 19.05
C ALA A 138 -4.27 -7.54 20.32
#